data_AF-A0A3P8NPZ9-F1
#
_entry.id   AF-A0A3P8NPZ9-F1
#
_cell.length_a   1.000
_cell.length_b   1.000
_cell.length_c   1.000
_cell.angle_alpha   90.00
_cell.angle_beta   90.00
_cell.angle_gamma   90.00
#
_symmetry.space_group_name_H-M   'P 1'
#
loop_
_entity.id
_entity.type
_entity.pdbx_description
1 polymer ?
#
loop_
_entity_poly.entity_id
_entity_poly.type
_entity_poly.pdbx_seq_one_letter_code
_entity_poly.pdbx_strand_id
1 'polypeptide(L)'
;MKLLVVAALLCGSMFLTTASKSYRFNMSSGCPYGWTHFNQRCFVYIPRSMSWAQAERNCLSMGAHLASVHSSSEYHHILKLTGDHGYKETWIGGTDASEENVWLWSDGTPFHYTHWCPGEPNNSGKQDCLQMNYGDSKCWDDMQCHENRPSVCAKKISKHQG
;
A
#
# COMPACT_ATOMS: atom_id res chain seq x y z
N MET A 1 15.63 -21.46 -81.85
CA MET A 1 14.31 -21.25 -81.21
C MET A 1 14.38 -21.83 -79.81
N LYS A 2 14.31 -20.97 -78.78
CA LYS A 2 14.50 -21.35 -77.38
C LYS A 2 13.25 -22.04 -76.82
N LEU A 3 13.48 -23.07 -76.00
CA LEU A 3 12.49 -23.92 -75.35
C LEU A 3 11.51 -23.15 -74.44
N LEU A 4 10.25 -23.59 -74.46
CA LEU A 4 9.24 -23.28 -73.46
C LEU A 4 9.50 -24.11 -72.19
N VAL A 5 9.58 -23.45 -71.04
CA VAL A 5 9.42 -24.09 -69.73
C VAL A 5 8.30 -23.35 -69.01
N VAL A 6 7.18 -24.03 -68.81
CA VAL A 6 6.05 -23.55 -68.02
C VAL A 6 6.37 -23.88 -66.56
N ALA A 7 6.56 -22.86 -65.72
CA ALA A 7 6.76 -23.02 -64.28
C ALA A 7 5.52 -22.49 -63.55
N ALA A 8 4.80 -23.39 -62.89
CA ALA A 8 3.69 -23.06 -62.00
C ALA A 8 4.23 -22.45 -60.70
N LEU A 9 3.84 -21.21 -60.40
CA LEU A 9 4.16 -20.54 -59.14
C LEU A 9 3.01 -20.75 -58.14
N LEU A 10 3.18 -21.72 -57.24
CA LEU A 10 2.38 -21.80 -56.01
C LEU A 10 2.89 -20.71 -55.05
N CYS A 11 2.10 -19.67 -54.84
CA CYS A 11 2.40 -18.62 -53.87
C CYS A 11 2.11 -19.17 -52.46
N GLY A 12 3.10 -19.80 -51.84
CA GLY A 12 3.03 -20.21 -50.43
C GLY A 12 2.96 -19.00 -49.51
N SER A 13 1.91 -18.91 -48.69
CA SER A 13 1.79 -17.91 -47.65
C SER A 13 2.82 -18.17 -46.53
N MET A 14 3.83 -17.31 -46.43
CA MET A 14 4.68 -17.26 -45.25
C MET A 14 3.90 -16.65 -44.10
N PHE A 15 3.39 -17.49 -43.20
CA PHE A 15 2.93 -17.04 -41.89
C PHE A 15 4.16 -16.72 -41.03
N LEU A 16 4.39 -15.45 -40.75
CA LEU A 16 5.35 -15.01 -39.75
C LEU A 16 4.80 -15.36 -38.37
N THR A 17 5.22 -16.49 -37.81
CA THR A 17 4.97 -16.82 -36.41
C THR A 17 5.95 -16.03 -35.54
N THR A 18 5.55 -14.83 -35.09
CA THR A 18 6.29 -14.15 -34.02
C THR A 18 6.08 -14.94 -32.73
N ALA A 19 7.10 -15.72 -32.33
CA ALA A 19 7.13 -16.32 -31.01
C ALA A 19 7.19 -15.20 -29.96
N SER A 20 6.08 -14.96 -29.25
CA SER A 20 6.09 -14.09 -28.08
C SER A 20 6.96 -14.74 -27.01
N LYS A 21 8.13 -14.18 -26.77
CA LYS A 21 8.98 -14.58 -25.64
C LYS A 21 8.22 -14.26 -24.36
N SER A 22 7.69 -15.29 -23.70
CA SER A 22 7.04 -15.17 -22.40
C SER A 22 8.11 -14.83 -21.37
N TYR A 23 8.32 -13.53 -21.15
CA TYR A 23 9.07 -13.07 -20.00
C TYR A 23 8.26 -13.42 -18.76
N ARG A 24 8.61 -14.52 -18.10
CA ARG A 24 8.18 -14.75 -16.71
C ARG A 24 8.77 -13.60 -15.90
N PHE A 25 7.97 -12.57 -15.63
CA PHE A 25 8.27 -11.62 -14.59
C PHE A 25 8.31 -12.42 -13.29
N ASN A 26 9.51 -12.71 -12.81
CA ASN A 26 9.71 -13.20 -11.47
C ASN A 26 9.37 -12.04 -10.53
N MET A 27 8.07 -11.86 -10.24
CA MET A 27 7.63 -11.01 -9.15
C MET A 27 8.32 -11.55 -7.90
N SER A 28 9.29 -10.80 -7.38
CA SER A 28 10.13 -11.27 -6.29
C SER A 28 9.25 -11.66 -5.11
N SER A 29 9.45 -12.87 -4.58
CA SER A 29 8.91 -13.30 -3.31
C SER A 29 9.53 -12.47 -2.18
N GLY A 30 8.93 -11.32 -1.86
CA GLY A 30 9.43 -10.43 -0.82
C GLY A 30 8.92 -9.00 -0.97
N CYS A 31 9.45 -8.11 -0.13
CA CYS A 31 9.10 -6.70 -0.18
C CYS A 31 9.86 -5.97 -1.29
N PRO A 32 9.23 -4.99 -1.98
CA PRO A 32 9.93 -4.17 -2.95
C PRO A 32 11.11 -3.42 -2.30
N TYR A 33 12.06 -2.98 -3.11
CA TYR A 33 13.15 -2.12 -2.63
C TYR A 33 12.62 -0.89 -1.88
N GLY A 34 13.22 -0.58 -0.72
CA GLY A 34 12.79 0.51 0.16
C GLY A 34 11.62 0.16 1.08
N TRP A 35 11.02 -1.03 0.98
CA TRP A 35 9.99 -1.49 1.91
C TRP A 35 10.59 -2.45 2.93
N THR A 36 10.12 -2.34 4.17
CA THR A 36 10.51 -3.22 5.28
C THR A 36 9.54 -4.38 5.40
N HIS A 37 10.09 -5.58 5.60
CA HIS A 37 9.31 -6.79 5.81
C HIS A 37 8.97 -6.98 7.28
N PHE A 38 7.70 -7.24 7.58
CA PHE A 38 7.28 -7.74 8.88
C PHE A 38 6.11 -8.71 8.70
N ASN A 39 6.30 -9.95 9.14
CA ASN A 39 5.39 -11.06 8.85
C ASN A 39 5.07 -11.13 7.33
N GLN A 40 3.82 -11.35 6.93
CA GLN A 40 3.44 -11.48 5.51
C GLN A 40 3.11 -10.12 4.85
N ARG A 41 3.64 -9.02 5.40
CA ARG A 41 3.34 -7.65 4.99
C ARG A 41 4.62 -6.84 4.79
N CYS A 42 4.52 -5.84 3.94
CA CYS A 42 5.56 -4.90 3.60
C CYS A 42 5.10 -3.49 4.00
N PHE A 43 5.98 -2.71 4.61
CA PHE A 43 5.69 -1.37 5.10
C PHE A 43 6.73 -0.36 4.61
N VAL A 44 6.28 0.86 4.32
CA VAL A 44 7.19 1.97 3.98
C VAL A 44 6.69 3.26 4.61
N TYR A 45 7.60 4.03 5.19
CA TYR A 45 7.33 5.38 5.65
C TYR A 45 7.45 6.37 4.49
N ILE A 46 6.47 7.25 4.35
CA ILE A 46 6.41 8.29 3.35
C ILE A 46 6.55 9.64 4.06
N PRO A 47 7.73 10.30 3.98
CA PRO A 47 7.99 11.54 4.71
C PRO A 47 7.23 12.76 4.16
N ARG A 48 6.57 12.62 3.00
CA ARG A 48 5.83 13.70 2.35
C ARG A 48 4.57 14.01 3.16
N SER A 49 4.41 15.28 3.54
CA SER A 49 3.23 15.79 4.23
C SER A 49 2.04 15.89 3.26
N MET A 50 0.92 15.23 3.61
CA MET A 50 -0.27 15.07 2.78
C MET A 50 -1.53 14.98 3.64
N SER A 51 -2.68 15.36 3.08
CA SER A 51 -3.97 15.00 3.69
C SER A 51 -4.16 13.48 3.71
N TRP A 52 -5.01 12.98 4.59
CA TRP A 52 -5.22 11.52 4.71
C TRP A 52 -5.63 10.91 3.36
N ALA A 53 -6.55 11.55 2.65
CA ALA A 53 -7.00 11.09 1.33
C ALA A 53 -5.90 11.16 0.25
N GLN A 54 -5.01 12.16 0.31
CA GLN A 54 -3.84 12.22 -0.58
C GLN A 54 -2.83 11.12 -0.26
N ALA A 55 -2.63 10.82 1.03
CA ALA A 55 -1.74 9.78 1.50
C ALA A 55 -2.23 8.38 1.09
N GLU A 56 -3.53 8.10 1.23
CA GLU A 56 -4.16 6.87 0.72
C GLU A 56 -3.98 6.72 -0.79
N ARG A 57 -4.28 7.77 -1.57
CA ARG A 57 -4.05 7.74 -3.04
C ARG A 57 -2.58 7.49 -3.39
N ASN A 58 -1.65 8.03 -2.60
CA ASN A 58 -0.23 7.74 -2.79
C ASN A 58 0.08 6.27 -2.53
N CYS A 59 -0.42 5.68 -1.44
CA CYS A 59 -0.24 4.25 -1.17
C CYS A 59 -0.86 3.37 -2.27
N LEU A 60 -2.06 3.70 -2.73
CA LEU A 60 -2.74 3.01 -3.84
C LEU A 60 -1.90 3.02 -5.12
N SER A 61 -1.24 4.14 -5.43
CA SER A 61 -0.34 4.22 -6.60
C SER A 61 0.86 3.26 -6.55
N MET A 62 1.20 2.73 -5.37
CA MET A 62 2.27 1.74 -5.15
C MET A 62 1.74 0.31 -4.96
N GLY A 63 0.46 0.07 -5.24
CA GLY A 63 -0.24 -1.20 -5.01
C GLY A 63 -0.35 -1.55 -3.53
N ALA A 64 -0.60 -0.54 -2.70
CA ALA A 64 -0.69 -0.62 -1.24
C ALA A 64 -1.86 0.22 -0.73
N HIS A 65 -2.09 0.20 0.57
CA HIS A 65 -2.99 1.12 1.28
C HIS A 65 -2.22 1.85 2.37
N LEU A 66 -2.79 2.89 2.97
CA LEU A 66 -2.33 3.32 4.30
C LEU A 66 -2.34 2.12 5.25
N ALA A 67 -1.35 2.07 6.14
CA ALA A 67 -1.12 0.90 6.96
C ALA A 67 -2.30 0.63 7.90
N SER A 68 -2.90 -0.55 7.79
CA SER A 68 -3.67 -1.15 8.87
C SER A 68 -2.75 -1.79 9.92
N VAL A 69 -3.24 -1.93 11.14
CA VAL A 69 -2.49 -2.51 12.28
C VAL A 69 -3.31 -3.62 12.92
N HIS A 70 -2.73 -4.81 13.05
CA HIS A 70 -3.45 -5.99 13.55
C HIS A 70 -2.87 -6.60 14.83
N SER A 71 -1.80 -6.02 15.36
CA SER A 71 -1.19 -6.48 16.62
C SER A 71 -0.28 -5.42 17.21
N SER A 72 0.00 -5.55 18.51
CA SER A 72 1.01 -4.72 19.19
C SER A 72 2.39 -4.83 18.52
N SER A 73 2.79 -6.02 18.09
CA SER A 73 4.09 -6.22 17.42
C SER A 73 4.16 -5.50 16.07
N GLU A 74 3.06 -5.48 15.31
CA GLU A 74 2.96 -4.71 14.05
C GLU A 74 2.97 -3.21 14.32
N TYR A 75 2.28 -2.75 15.37
CA TYR A 75 2.34 -1.36 15.79
C TYR A 75 3.77 -0.92 16.10
N HIS A 76 4.50 -1.70 16.91
CA HIS A 76 5.89 -1.41 17.26
C HIS A 76 6.82 -1.47 16.04
N HIS A 77 6.55 -2.35 15.06
CA HIS A 77 7.28 -2.36 13.80
C HIS A 77 7.10 -1.05 13.04
N ILE A 78 5.85 -0.59 12.88
CA ILE A 78 5.54 0.68 12.21
C ILE A 78 6.14 1.87 12.97
N LEU A 79 6.02 1.88 14.30
CA LEU A 79 6.58 2.93 15.17
C LEU A 79 8.10 3.11 14.92
N LYS A 80 8.85 2.02 14.80
CA LYS A 80 10.29 2.06 14.50
C LYS A 80 10.59 2.73 13.16
N LEU A 81 9.78 2.49 12.12
CA LEU A 81 9.95 3.14 10.81
C LEU A 81 9.84 4.66 10.89
N THR A 82 9.02 5.17 11.81
CA THR A 82 8.85 6.62 12.00
C THR A 82 9.94 7.24 12.88
N GLY A 83 10.65 6.43 13.68
CA GLY A 83 11.64 6.90 14.64
C GLY A 83 12.83 7.61 14.00
N ASP A 84 13.31 7.08 12.88
CA ASP A 84 14.39 7.68 12.07
C ASP A 84 14.02 9.07 11.51
N HIS A 85 12.73 9.42 11.56
CA HIS A 85 12.17 10.69 11.12
C HIS A 85 11.68 11.58 12.27
N GLY A 86 12.08 11.26 13.50
CA GLY A 86 11.79 12.04 14.70
C GLY A 86 10.38 11.86 15.25
N TYR A 87 9.72 10.72 14.97
CA TYR A 87 8.38 10.39 15.50
C TYR A 87 7.32 11.46 15.24
N LYS A 88 7.32 12.04 14.04
CA LYS A 88 6.24 12.93 13.61
C LYS A 88 4.90 12.20 13.69
N GLU A 89 3.85 12.89 14.11
CA GLU A 89 2.47 12.43 13.98
C GLU A 89 2.21 12.00 12.53
N THR A 90 1.73 10.78 12.34
CA THR A 90 1.80 10.08 11.04
C THR A 90 0.47 9.41 10.74
N TRP A 91 0.00 9.55 9.50
CA TRP A 91 -1.21 8.88 9.03
C TRP A 91 -1.05 7.36 8.93
N ILE A 92 -2.04 6.65 9.43
CA ILE A 92 -2.30 5.24 9.15
C ILE A 92 -3.76 5.06 8.69
N GLY A 93 -4.15 3.87 8.25
CA GLY A 93 -5.32 3.68 7.38
C GLY A 93 -6.68 3.71 8.06
N GLY A 94 -6.77 4.09 9.33
CA GLY A 94 -8.02 4.06 10.08
C GLY A 94 -8.88 5.28 9.76
N THR A 95 -10.19 5.08 9.62
CA THR A 95 -11.17 6.17 9.49
C THR A 95 -12.56 5.70 9.93
N ASP A 96 -13.35 6.61 10.47
CA ASP A 96 -14.77 6.44 10.76
C ASP A 96 -15.64 7.48 10.03
N ALA A 97 -15.09 8.15 9.00
CA ALA A 97 -15.76 9.21 8.23
C ALA A 97 -17.08 8.77 7.56
N SER A 98 -17.30 7.46 7.40
CA SER A 98 -18.57 6.92 6.89
C SER A 98 -19.67 6.88 7.96
N GLU A 99 -19.31 6.59 9.20
CA GLU A 99 -20.21 6.45 10.33
C GLU A 99 -19.41 6.66 11.63
N GLU A 100 -19.70 7.76 12.31
CA GLU A 100 -19.06 8.18 13.55
C GLU A 100 -18.99 7.05 14.59
N ASN A 101 -17.82 6.88 15.23
CA ASN A 101 -17.50 5.78 16.16
C ASN A 101 -17.39 4.37 15.52
N VAL A 102 -17.57 4.23 14.20
CA VAL A 102 -17.41 2.96 13.48
C VAL A 102 -16.11 2.99 12.67
N TRP A 103 -15.02 2.63 13.33
CA TRP A 103 -13.69 2.63 12.74
C TRP A 103 -13.46 1.47 11.77
N LEU A 104 -12.94 1.80 10.59
CA LEU A 104 -12.60 0.87 9.52
C LEU A 104 -11.17 1.10 9.04
N TRP A 105 -10.50 0.05 8.58
CA TRP A 105 -9.25 0.19 7.82
C TRP A 105 -9.54 0.42 6.34
N SER A 106 -8.82 1.34 5.70
CA SER A 106 -8.94 1.65 4.27
C SER A 106 -8.63 0.47 3.33
N ASP A 107 -7.87 -0.52 3.82
CA ASP A 107 -7.56 -1.76 3.09
C ASP A 107 -8.65 -2.85 3.23
N GLY A 108 -9.75 -2.55 3.93
CA GLY A 108 -10.89 -3.44 4.14
C GLY A 108 -10.64 -4.57 5.14
N THR A 109 -9.51 -4.58 5.85
CA THR A 109 -9.27 -5.56 6.90
C THR A 109 -10.01 -5.24 8.20
N PRO A 110 -10.27 -6.23 9.08
CA PRO A 110 -11.01 -5.98 10.32
C PRO A 110 -10.29 -5.04 11.30
N PHE A 111 -11.05 -4.12 11.90
CA PHE A 111 -10.58 -3.18 12.92
C PHE A 111 -10.74 -3.79 14.33
N HIS A 112 -9.82 -4.67 14.72
CA HIS A 112 -9.88 -5.37 16.02
C HIS A 112 -8.81 -4.93 17.02
N TYR A 113 -7.61 -4.59 16.53
CA TYR A 113 -6.54 -4.10 17.38
C TYR A 113 -6.66 -2.58 17.48
N THR A 114 -6.56 -2.07 18.70
CA THR A 114 -6.55 -0.63 18.97
C THR A 114 -5.37 -0.23 19.83
N HIS A 115 -4.87 0.98 19.60
CA HIS A 115 -3.84 1.58 20.45
C HIS A 115 -4.15 3.06 20.73
N TRP A 116 -5.42 3.37 20.99
CA TRP A 116 -5.89 4.71 21.35
C TRP A 116 -5.17 5.28 22.57
N CYS A 117 -4.88 6.57 22.54
CA CYS A 117 -4.46 7.30 23.71
C CYS A 117 -5.60 7.41 24.73
N PRO A 118 -5.30 7.59 26.03
CA PRO A 118 -6.33 7.84 27.03
C PRO A 118 -7.19 9.05 26.63
N GLY A 119 -8.49 8.83 26.46
CA GLY A 119 -9.43 9.88 26.03
C GLY A 119 -9.80 9.82 24.55
N GLU A 120 -9.10 9.02 23.74
CA GLU A 120 -9.32 8.91 22.29
C GLU A 120 -10.10 7.64 21.89
N PRO A 121 -10.80 7.66 20.75
CA PRO A 121 -11.06 8.82 19.89
C PRO A 121 -12.07 9.78 20.52
N ASN A 122 -11.86 11.09 20.38
CA ASN A 122 -12.66 12.12 21.06
C ASN A 122 -13.57 12.93 20.11
N ASN A 123 -13.38 12.81 18.80
CA ASN A 123 -14.07 13.54 17.75
C ASN A 123 -14.12 15.06 17.98
N SER A 124 -13.00 15.67 18.37
CA SER A 124 -12.90 17.10 18.64
C SER A 124 -12.93 17.89 17.33
N GLY A 125 -14.15 18.17 16.87
CA GLY A 125 -14.39 18.97 15.67
C GLY A 125 -14.32 18.17 14.37
N LYS A 126 -14.95 16.98 14.32
CA LYS A 126 -15.03 16.10 13.13
C LYS A 126 -13.67 15.51 12.75
N GLN A 127 -13.12 14.74 13.68
CA GLN A 127 -11.83 14.10 13.55
C GLN A 127 -12.05 12.65 13.11
N ASP A 128 -12.00 12.41 11.80
CA ASP A 128 -12.44 11.12 11.27
C ASP A 128 -11.29 10.25 10.73
N CYS A 129 -10.03 10.66 10.95
CA CYS A 129 -8.85 10.03 10.35
C CYS A 129 -7.78 9.70 11.39
N LEU A 130 -7.29 8.46 11.36
CA LEU A 130 -6.41 7.93 12.38
C LEU A 130 -4.96 8.35 12.19
N GLN A 131 -4.39 9.00 13.20
CA GLN A 131 -2.95 9.23 13.30
C GLN A 131 -2.31 8.36 14.39
N MET A 132 -1.02 8.09 14.22
CA MET A 132 -0.16 7.52 15.27
C MET A 132 0.93 8.50 15.68
N ASN A 133 1.74 8.11 16.68
CA ASN A 133 2.78 8.93 17.31
C ASN A 133 2.25 10.12 18.11
N TYR A 134 0.99 10.08 18.54
CA TYR A 134 0.41 11.14 19.35
C TYR A 134 0.90 11.07 20.80
N GLY A 135 1.26 12.23 21.35
CA GLY A 135 1.76 12.38 22.72
C GLY A 135 3.04 11.60 23.04
N ASP A 136 3.44 11.60 24.31
CA ASP A 136 4.65 10.90 24.78
C ASP A 136 4.51 9.38 24.71
N SER A 137 3.31 8.86 24.95
CA SER A 137 3.00 7.43 24.83
C SER A 137 3.02 6.92 23.40
N LYS A 138 3.08 7.82 22.39
CA LYS A 138 3.07 7.49 20.96
C LYS A 138 1.92 6.54 20.66
N CYS A 139 0.71 6.88 21.09
CA CYS A 139 -0.50 6.11 20.83
C CYS A 139 -1.29 6.74 19.68
N TRP A 140 -2.53 6.27 19.45
CA TRP A 140 -3.40 6.75 18.39
C TRP A 140 -4.30 7.88 18.87
N ASP A 141 -4.65 8.72 17.92
CA ASP A 141 -5.54 9.85 18.05
C ASP A 141 -6.31 9.99 16.74
N ASP A 142 -7.55 10.44 16.83
CA ASP A 142 -8.32 10.84 15.68
C ASP A 142 -8.03 12.30 15.35
N MET A 143 -7.89 12.62 14.07
CA MET A 143 -7.48 13.94 13.62
C MET A 143 -8.27 14.36 12.37
N GLN A 144 -8.41 15.67 12.18
CA GLN A 144 -9.09 16.21 11.00
C GLN A 144 -8.39 15.73 9.73
N CYS A 145 -9.12 15.03 8.87
CA CYS A 145 -8.59 14.37 7.67
C CYS A 145 -7.88 15.31 6.67
N HIS A 146 -8.12 16.62 6.75
CA HIS A 146 -7.51 17.62 5.88
C HIS A 146 -6.14 18.10 6.33
N GLU A 147 -5.71 17.75 7.55
CA GLU A 147 -4.37 18.06 8.04
C GLU A 147 -3.29 17.34 7.25
N ASN A 148 -2.13 17.97 7.13
CA ASN A 148 -1.03 17.43 6.34
C ASN A 148 0.00 16.71 7.21
N ARG A 149 0.15 15.40 7.02
CA ARG A 149 1.06 14.57 7.79
C ARG A 149 1.83 13.61 6.89
N PRO A 150 3.03 13.15 7.30
CA PRO A 150 3.62 11.96 6.69
C PRO A 150 2.73 10.74 6.89
N SER A 151 3.01 9.64 6.20
CA SER A 151 2.19 8.43 6.29
C SER A 151 3.01 7.14 6.28
N VAL A 152 2.37 6.03 6.65
CA VAL A 152 2.92 4.69 6.41
C VAL A 152 2.01 3.95 5.46
N CYS A 153 2.58 3.40 4.39
CA CYS A 153 1.87 2.50 3.48
C CYS A 153 2.17 1.04 3.82
N ALA A 154 1.20 0.15 3.63
CA ALA A 154 1.35 -1.28 3.80
C ALA A 154 0.73 -2.10 2.65
N LYS A 155 1.33 -3.26 2.35
CA LYS A 155 0.75 -4.27 1.45
C LYS A 155 1.13 -5.68 1.84
N LYS A 156 0.30 -6.65 1.46
CA LYS A 156 0.62 -8.08 1.62
C LYS A 156 1.72 -8.48 0.64
N ILE A 157 2.57 -9.42 1.04
CA ILE A 157 3.51 -10.06 0.12
C ILE A 157 2.70 -10.89 -0.88
N SER A 158 2.94 -10.68 -2.17
CA SER A 158 2.33 -11.50 -3.23
C SER A 158 2.80 -12.95 -3.08
N LYS A 159 1.88 -13.86 -2.75
CA LYS A 159 2.15 -15.31 -2.84
C LYS A 159 1.96 -15.71 -4.30
N HIS A 160 3.01 -16.22 -4.94
CA HIS A 160 2.84 -17.01 -6.15
C HIS A 160 2.08 -18.28 -5.75
N GLN A 161 0.86 -18.45 -6.26
CA GLN A 161 0.22 -19.77 -6.28
C GLN A 161 1.01 -20.60 -7.29
N GLY A 162 1.71 -21.62 -6.78
CA GLY A 162 2.37 -22.64 -7.59
C GLY A 162 1.37 -23.53 -8.31
#